data_AF-A0A7J4MKV8-F1
#
_entry.id   AF-A0A7J4MKV8-F1
#
_cell.length_a   1.000
_cell.length_b   1.000
_cell.length_c   1.000
_cell.angle_alpha   90.00
_cell.angle_beta   90.00
_cell.angle_gamma   90.00
#
_symmetry.space_group_name_H-M   'P 1'
#
loop_
_entity.id
_entity.type
_entity.pdbx_description
1 polymer ?
#
loop_
_entity_poly.entity_id
_entity_poly.type
_entity_poly.pdbx_seq_one_letter_code
_entity_poly.pdbx_strand_id
1 'polypeptide(L)' 'LARTIIPWKSEGDELRRGERYGMIRLGSRVDVRVPAAKFNPCVISAEDGNKDYPKGEFVKAGSTIIYRGI' A
#
# COMPACT_ATOMS: atom_id res chain seq x y z
N LEU A 1 -11.77 9.44 -10.57
CA LEU A 1 -10.84 9.27 -11.71
C LEU A 1 -10.38 7.82 -11.71
N ALA A 2 -10.83 7.02 -12.68
CA ALA A 2 -10.46 5.61 -12.74
C ALA A 2 -8.95 5.47 -12.99
N ARG A 3 -8.31 4.49 -12.35
CA ARG A 3 -6.90 4.17 -12.53
C ARG A 3 -6.81 2.94 -13.44
N THR A 4 -5.95 2.98 -14.45
CA THR A 4 -5.70 1.78 -15.27
C THR A 4 -4.93 0.77 -14.42
N ILE A 5 -5.54 -0.38 -14.20
CA ILE A 5 -4.93 -1.56 -13.57
C ILE A 5 -4.60 -2.54 -14.68
N ILE A 6 -3.33 -2.95 -14.76
CA ILE A 6 -2.82 -3.91 -15.73
C ILE A 6 -2.38 -5.14 -14.93
N PRO A 7 -3.24 -6.16 -14.79
CA PRO A 7 -2.83 -7.42 -14.19
C PRO A 7 -1.88 -8.16 -15.14
N TRP A 8 -0.84 -8.79 -14.58
CA TRP A 8 0.07 -9.69 -15.32
C TRP A 8 -0.12 -11.16 -14.93
N LYS A 9 -0.93 -11.41 -13.91
CA LYS A 9 -1.18 -12.71 -13.30
C LYS A 9 -2.66 -13.03 -13.37
N SER A 10 -2.97 -14.32 -13.48
CA SER A 10 -4.34 -14.83 -13.60
C SER A 10 -4.85 -15.36 -12.26
N GLU A 11 -6.16 -15.56 -12.18
CA GLU A 11 -6.76 -16.26 -11.04
C GLU A 11 -6.18 -17.67 -10.92
N GLY A 12 -5.81 -18.05 -9.69
CA GLY A 12 -5.16 -19.33 -9.41
C GLY A 12 -3.63 -19.32 -9.46
N ASP A 13 -3.00 -18.25 -9.95
CA ASP A 13 -1.54 -18.13 -9.92
C ASP A 13 -1.02 -17.99 -8.48
N GLU A 14 0.00 -18.78 -8.13
CA GLU A 14 0.74 -18.60 -6.88
C GLU A 14 1.71 -17.41 -6.98
N LEU A 15 1.81 -16.62 -5.91
CA LEU A 15 2.70 -15.46 -5.84
C LEU A 15 3.64 -15.57 -4.65
N ARG A 16 4.90 -15.20 -4.87
CA ARG A 16 5.88 -15.04 -3.80
C ARG A 16 5.80 -13.64 -3.19
N ARG A 17 6.24 -13.48 -1.94
CA ARG A 17 6.34 -12.15 -1.32
C ARG A 17 7.24 -11.25 -2.16
N GLY A 18 6.74 -10.06 -2.50
CA GLY A 18 7.45 -9.07 -3.32
C GLY A 18 7.35 -9.30 -4.83
N GLU A 19 6.75 -10.41 -5.27
CA GLU A 19 6.42 -10.63 -6.67
C GLU A 19 5.37 -9.62 -7.13
N ARG A 20 5.53 -9.12 -8.37
CA ARG A 20 4.60 -8.14 -8.91
C ARG A 20 3.40 -8.84 -9.55
N TYR A 21 2.22 -8.63 -8.97
CA TYR A 21 0.96 -9.07 -9.56
C TYR A 21 0.59 -8.31 -10.85
N GLY A 22 0.91 -7.01 -10.88
CA GLY A 22 0.50 -6.10 -11.96
C GLY A 22 1.02 -4.69 -11.74
N MET A 23 0.48 -3.76 -12.52
CA MET A 23 0.77 -2.33 -12.41
C MET A 23 -0.52 -1.52 -12.29
N ILE A 24 -0.52 -0.54 -11.38
CA ILE A 24 -1.55 0.48 -11.30
C ILE A 24 -0.92 1.82 -11.65
N ARG A 25 -1.46 2.53 -12.65
CA ARG A 25 -1.01 3.88 -12.98
C ARG A 25 -1.60 4.88 -11.99
N LEU A 26 -0.83 5.16 -10.93
CA LEU A 26 -1.18 6.11 -9.88
C LEU A 26 -1.00 7.57 -10.34
N GLY A 27 -1.82 8.47 -9.78
CA GLY A 27 -1.62 9.91 -9.90
C GLY A 27 -0.67 10.44 -8.82
N SER A 28 -0.48 11.76 -8.74
CA SER A 28 0.41 12.38 -7.74
C SER A 28 -0.02 12.14 -6.29
N ARG A 29 -1.31 11.91 -6.04
CA ARG A 29 -1.87 11.57 -4.74
C ARG A 29 -2.82 10.38 -4.87
N VAL A 30 -2.66 9.42 -3.95
CA VAL A 30 -3.42 8.18 -3.91
C VAL A 30 -3.63 7.79 -2.46
N ASP A 31 -4.87 7.45 -2.13
CA ASP A 31 -5.22 6.89 -0.84
C ASP A 31 -5.33 5.37 -0.97
N VAL A 32 -4.71 4.66 -0.03
CA VAL A 32 -4.96 3.23 0.18
C VAL A 32 -5.94 3.11 1.35
N ARG A 33 -7.01 2.34 1.19
CA ARG A 33 -8.05 2.16 2.21
C ARG A 33 -8.26 0.69 2.49
N VAL A 34 -8.43 0.35 3.77
CA VAL A 34 -8.74 -1.00 4.26
C VAL A 34 -9.86 -0.92 5.31
N PRO A 35 -10.63 -1.98 5.54
CA PRO A 35 -11.63 -2.00 6.60
C PRO A 35 -10.98 -1.81 7.98
N ALA A 36 -11.28 -0.70 8.66
CA ALA A 36 -10.66 -0.34 9.94
C ALA A 36 -10.87 -1.40 11.03
N ALA A 37 -11.99 -2.13 10.98
CA ALA A 37 -12.28 -3.21 11.93
C ALA A 37 -11.39 -4.47 11.76
N LYS A 38 -10.62 -4.58 10.67
CA LYS A 38 -9.83 -5.77 10.34
C LYS A 38 -8.33 -5.52 10.23
N PHE A 39 -7.89 -4.26 10.24
CA PHE A 39 -6.51 -3.91 9.95
C PHE A 39 -6.03 -2.74 10.80
N ASN A 40 -4.79 -2.85 11.28
CA ASN A 40 -4.07 -1.76 11.92
C ASN A 40 -3.01 -1.18 10.96
N PRO A 41 -2.83 0.15 10.94
CA PRO A 41 -1.73 0.78 10.21
C PRO A 41 -0.38 0.43 10.86
N CYS A 42 0.64 0.25 10.02
CA CYS A 42 2.01 -0.12 10.42
C CYS A 42 3.05 0.94 10.05
N VAL A 43 2.62 2.12 9.59
CA VAL A 43 3.47 3.22 9.15
C VAL A 43 3.06 4.50 9.84
N ILE A 44 3.99 5.43 9.99
CA ILE A 44 3.72 6.74 10.57
C ILE A 44 3.06 7.62 9.52
N SER A 45 1.87 8.13 9.83
CA SER A 45 1.13 9.06 8.98
C SER A 45 1.68 10.49 9.11
N ALA A 46 1.40 11.35 8.15
CA ALA A 46 1.74 12.77 8.27
C ALA A 46 0.91 13.45 9.38
N GLU A 47 -0.25 12.87 9.68
CA GLU A 47 -1.20 13.31 10.69
C GLU A 47 -0.78 12.92 12.12
N ASP A 48 0.16 11.99 12.28
CA ASP A 48 0.63 11.53 13.61
C ASP A 48 1.48 12.59 14.34
N GLY A 49 1.88 13.66 13.66
CA GLY A 49 2.67 14.76 14.25
C GLY A 49 4.06 14.35 14.72
N ASN A 50 4.60 13.25 14.19
CA ASN A 50 5.93 12.76 14.54
C ASN A 50 7.02 13.71 14.02
N LYS A 51 7.89 14.20 14.93
CA LYS A 51 8.95 15.17 14.60
C LYS A 51 10.02 14.60 13.67
N ASP A 52 10.30 13.31 13.76
CA ASP A 52 11.30 12.63 12.93
C ASP A 52 10.73 12.31 11.53
N TYR A 53 9.40 12.25 11.41
CA TYR A 53 8.67 11.94 10.19
C TYR A 53 7.61 13.02 9.88
N PRO A 54 8.01 14.28 9.62
CA PRO A 54 7.08 15.40 9.48
C PRO A 54 6.16 15.31 8.25
N LYS A 55 6.44 14.40 7.32
CA LYS A 55 5.62 14.12 6.13
C LYS A 55 5.05 12.69 6.13
N GLY A 56 5.12 12.01 7.28
CA GLY A 56 4.92 10.57 7.38
C GLY A 56 6.12 9.77 6.90
N GLU A 57 6.01 8.45 7.02
CA GLU A 57 7.05 7.50 6.65
C GLU A 57 7.10 7.26 5.14
N PHE A 58 8.31 7.24 4.56
CA PHE A 58 8.50 6.83 3.18
C PHE A 58 8.42 5.31 3.06
N VAL A 59 7.51 4.84 2.22
CA VAL A 59 7.28 3.41 2.01
C VAL A 59 7.93 2.91 0.71
N LYS A 60 8.38 1.66 0.69
CA LYS A 60 8.93 1.01 -0.50
C LYS A 60 8.07 -0.19 -0.91
N ALA A 61 7.64 -0.18 -2.18
CA ALA A 61 6.84 -1.25 -2.77
C ALA A 61 7.57 -2.60 -2.71
N GLY A 62 6.85 -3.65 -2.32
CA GLY A 62 7.39 -5.01 -2.19
C GLY A 62 8.12 -5.30 -0.88
N SER A 63 8.42 -4.29 -0.06
CA SER A 63 9.10 -4.48 1.24
C SER A 63 8.30 -3.97 2.43
N THR A 64 7.80 -2.73 2.36
CA THR A 64 7.12 -2.08 3.49
C THR A 64 5.70 -2.63 3.65
N ILE A 65 5.33 -2.94 4.89
CA ILE A 65 3.96 -3.37 5.24
C ILE A 65 3.23 -2.12 5.75
N ILE A 66 2.18 -1.70 5.07
CA ILE A 66 1.41 -0.48 5.42
C ILE A 66 0.27 -0.81 6.39
N TYR A 67 -0.31 -2.00 6.28
CA TYR A 67 -1.37 -2.50 7.16
C TYR A 67 -1.08 -3.94 7.57
N ARG A 68 -1.43 -4.29 8.80
CA ARG A 68 -1.43 -5.68 9.29
C ARG A 68 -2.83 -6.05 9.74
N GLY A 69 -3.27 -7.27 9.40
CA GLY A 69 -4.53 -7.81 9.90
C GLY A 69 -4.52 -7.91 11.42
N ILE A 70 -5.67 -7.66 12.03
CA ILE A 70 -5.92 -7.91 13.46
C ILE A 70 -6.17 -9.41 13.65
#